data_AF-A0AAN8MI27-F1
#
_entry.id   AF-A0AAN8MI27-F1
#
_cell.length_a   1.000
_cell.length_b   1.000
_cell.length_c   1.000
_cell.angle_alpha   90.00
_cell.angle_beta   90.00
_cell.angle_gamma   90.00
#
_symmetry.space_group_name_H-M   'P 1'
#
loop_
_entity.id
_entity.type
_entity.pdbx_description
1 polymer ?
#
loop_
_entity_poly.entity_id
_entity_poly.type
_entity_poly.pdbx_seq_one_letter_code
_entity_poly.pdbx_strand_id
1 'polypeptide(L)'
;MMFSLVCLLDEYSKDSHPIALTVPDIPAEEFLKKHWAKLIQRTKNSMPIADDLWSKNMIGEEEHSRITAETTEQDRMRKLLKAVIPKGPEVTGACLKALVEHENHLVKDLSESRT
;
A
#
# COMPACT_ATOMS: atom_id res chain seq x y z
N MET A 1 1.22 14.76 25.70
CA MET A 1 2.13 15.17 24.60
C MET A 1 1.69 14.42 23.36
N MET A 2 1.16 15.17 22.39
CA MET A 2 0.49 14.70 21.19
C MET A 2 1.52 14.75 20.05
N PHE A 3 2.08 13.62 19.63
CA PHE A 3 2.80 13.53 18.35
C PHE A 3 1.89 12.79 17.36
N SER A 4 1.01 13.59 16.76
CA SER A 4 0.25 13.20 15.58
C SER A 4 1.25 12.93 14.46
N LEU A 5 1.22 11.72 13.90
CA LEU A 5 2.13 11.25 12.85
C LEU A 5 1.88 11.91 11.48
N VAL A 6 1.12 13.00 11.44
CA VAL A 6 0.69 13.70 10.22
C VAL A 6 1.81 14.55 9.61
N CYS A 7 2.97 14.74 10.27
CA CYS A 7 3.99 15.71 9.86
C CYS A 7 5.28 15.14 9.25
N LEU A 8 5.25 14.06 8.46
CA LEU A 8 6.43 13.65 7.67
C LEU A 8 6.17 13.54 6.16
N LEU A 9 5.27 14.37 5.63
CA LEU A 9 5.06 14.51 4.18
C LEU A 9 5.29 15.95 3.68
N ASP A 10 6.06 16.76 4.41
CA ASP A 10 6.32 18.16 4.04
C ASP A 10 7.76 18.49 3.63
N GLU A 11 8.59 17.50 3.26
CA GLU A 11 9.88 17.82 2.62
C GLU A 11 10.15 16.93 1.41
N TYR A 12 9.30 17.10 0.39
CA TYR A 12 9.59 16.70 -0.99
C TYR A 12 10.62 17.67 -1.59
N SER A 13 11.91 17.37 -1.42
CA SER A 13 13.03 18.07 -2.07
C SER A 13 13.21 17.57 -3.51
N LYS A 14 13.23 18.50 -4.48
CA LYS A 14 13.11 18.23 -5.93
C LYS A 14 14.35 17.62 -6.61
N ASP A 15 15.47 17.44 -5.91
CA ASP A 15 16.76 17.13 -6.55
C ASP A 15 17.40 15.77 -6.17
N SER A 16 16.67 14.89 -5.48
CA SER A 16 17.17 13.55 -5.11
C SER A 16 16.38 12.46 -5.84
N HIS A 17 17.09 11.47 -6.37
CA HIS A 17 16.52 10.30 -7.06
C HIS A 17 15.42 9.65 -6.21
N PRO A 18 14.35 9.09 -6.80
CA PRO A 18 13.11 8.77 -6.08
C PRO A 18 13.40 7.77 -4.96
N ILE A 19 13.46 8.28 -3.72
CA ILE A 19 13.58 7.45 -2.53
C ILE A 19 12.24 6.73 -2.41
N ALA A 20 12.26 5.45 -2.74
CA ALA A 20 11.14 4.54 -2.54
C ALA A 20 10.60 4.76 -1.13
N LEU A 21 9.31 5.04 -1.03
CA LEU A 21 8.59 5.21 0.23
C LEU A 21 8.86 3.99 1.13
N THR A 22 9.71 4.16 2.12
CA THR A 22 10.10 3.11 3.07
C THR A 22 9.58 3.51 4.45
N VAL A 23 8.74 2.65 5.02
CA VAL A 23 8.71 2.46 6.48
C VAL A 23 10.15 2.07 6.85
N PRO A 24 10.80 2.69 7.86
CA PRO A 24 12.26 2.79 7.95
C PRO A 24 12.97 1.47 7.61
N ASP A 25 13.71 1.49 6.50
CA ASP A 25 14.59 0.45 5.95
C ASP A 25 13.98 -0.88 5.45
N ILE A 26 12.65 -1.02 5.33
CA ILE A 26 12.04 -2.23 4.76
C ILE A 26 11.55 -1.95 3.33
N PRO A 27 12.02 -2.68 2.30
CA PRO A 27 11.46 -2.59 0.94
C PRO A 27 9.94 -2.78 0.94
N ALA A 28 9.20 -1.99 0.16
CA ALA A 28 7.74 -2.06 0.14
C ALA A 28 7.22 -3.47 -0.14
N GLU A 29 7.83 -4.19 -1.08
CA GLU A 29 7.51 -5.58 -1.36
C GLU A 29 7.67 -6.49 -0.12
N GLU A 30 8.75 -6.32 0.64
CA GLU A 30 9.00 -7.09 1.86
C GLU A 30 7.97 -6.77 2.94
N PHE A 31 7.63 -5.49 3.11
CA PHE A 31 6.56 -5.06 4.02
C PHE A 31 5.22 -5.72 3.65
N LEU A 32 4.82 -5.66 2.38
CA LEU A 32 3.58 -6.24 1.90
C LEU A 32 3.55 -7.77 2.08
N LYS A 33 4.66 -8.46 1.82
CA LYS A 33 4.78 -9.92 2.04
C LYS A 33 4.72 -10.26 3.52
N LYS A 34 5.49 -9.55 4.36
CA LYS A 34 5.54 -9.78 5.83
C LYS A 34 4.16 -9.62 6.46
N HIS A 35 3.39 -8.62 6.03
CA HIS A 35 2.10 -8.29 6.63
C HIS A 35 0.88 -8.76 5.82
N TRP A 36 1.09 -9.59 4.79
CA TRP A 36 0.07 -10.06 3.85
C TRP A 36 -1.27 -10.45 4.50
N ALA A 37 -1.22 -11.35 5.49
CA ALA A 37 -2.43 -11.84 6.16
C ALA A 37 -3.15 -10.74 6.96
N LYS A 38 -2.38 -9.86 7.61
CA LYS A 38 -2.94 -8.75 8.40
C LYS A 38 -3.55 -7.68 7.50
N LEU A 39 -2.89 -7.36 6.37
CA LEU A 39 -3.43 -6.46 5.35
C LEU A 39 -4.76 -6.99 4.80
N ILE A 40 -4.81 -8.27 4.41
CA ILE A 40 -6.06 -8.89 3.93
C ILE A 40 -7.18 -8.80 4.97
N GLN A 41 -6.89 -9.11 6.23
CA GLN A 41 -7.95 -9.13 7.25
C GLN A 41 -8.45 -7.73 7.65
N ARG A 42 -7.56 -6.74 7.63
CA ARG A 42 -7.80 -5.46 8.33
C ARG A 42 -8.06 -4.28 7.42
N THR A 43 -7.62 -4.30 6.17
CA THR A 43 -7.94 -3.24 5.19
C THR A 43 -9.46 -3.12 5.02
N LYS A 44 -9.95 -1.88 5.00
CA LYS A 44 -11.37 -1.52 4.80
C LYS A 44 -11.61 -0.72 3.53
N ASN A 45 -10.55 -0.14 2.96
CA ASN A 45 -10.57 0.75 1.80
C ASN A 45 -9.79 0.15 0.63
N SER A 46 -10.03 -1.13 0.28
CA SER A 46 -9.29 -1.79 -0.81
C SER A 46 -9.61 -1.19 -2.18
N MET A 47 -10.84 -0.70 -2.38
CA MET A 47 -11.26 -0.11 -3.66
C MET A 47 -10.56 1.24 -3.95
N PRO A 48 -10.52 2.21 -3.03
CA PRO A 48 -9.69 3.41 -3.19
C PRO A 48 -8.21 3.11 -3.51
N ILE A 49 -7.62 2.10 -2.85
CA ILE A 49 -6.23 1.70 -3.13
C ILE A 49 -6.10 1.14 -4.55
N ALA A 50 -7.06 0.33 -5.02
CA ALA A 50 -7.06 -0.19 -6.38
C ALA A 50 -7.22 0.92 -7.42
N ASP A 51 -8.09 1.90 -7.16
CA ASP A 51 -8.33 3.05 -8.05
C ASP A 51 -7.09 3.94 -8.18
N ASP A 52 -6.37 4.18 -7.09
CA ASP A 52 -5.11 4.92 -7.11
C ASP A 52 -4.03 4.23 -7.93
N LEU A 53 -3.95 2.90 -7.87
CA LEU A 53 -3.01 2.12 -8.66
C LEU A 53 -3.42 2.09 -10.13
N TRP A 54 -4.72 1.95 -10.42
CA TRP A 54 -5.23 1.90 -11.78
C TRP A 54 -5.08 3.25 -12.49
N SER A 55 -5.44 4.36 -11.84
CA SER A 55 -5.28 5.72 -12.40
C SER A 55 -3.82 6.07 -12.73
N LYS A 56 -2.85 5.41 -12.07
CA LYS A 56 -1.41 5.54 -12.31
C LYS A 56 -0.85 4.48 -13.28
N ASN A 57 -1.70 3.66 -13.89
CA ASN A 57 -1.32 2.53 -14.76
C ASN A 57 -0.42 1.48 -14.09
N MET A 58 -0.49 1.36 -12.76
CA MET A 58 0.31 0.39 -11.98
C MET A 58 -0.32 -1.01 -11.98
N ILE A 59 -1.64 -1.08 -12.17
CA ILE A 59 -2.39 -2.31 -12.45
C ILE A 59 -3.22 -2.11 -13.73
N GLY A 60 -3.38 -3.18 -14.51
CA GLY A 60 -4.13 -3.15 -15.76
C GLY A 60 -5.65 -3.25 -15.54
N GLU A 61 -6.41 -2.97 -16.60
CA GLU A 61 -7.89 -3.04 -16.60
C GLU A 61 -8.42 -4.41 -16.15
N GLU A 62 -7.82 -5.51 -16.62
CA GLU A 62 -8.24 -6.86 -16.22
C GLU A 62 -8.03 -7.10 -14.72
N GLU A 63 -6.90 -6.65 -14.17
CA GLU A 63 -6.58 -6.80 -12.75
C GLU A 63 -7.53 -5.95 -11.89
N HIS A 64 -7.75 -4.70 -12.28
CA HIS A 64 -8.71 -3.80 -11.62
C HIS A 64 -10.14 -4.34 -11.68
N SER A 65 -10.58 -4.85 -12.83
CA SER A 65 -11.90 -5.47 -12.99
C SER A 65 -12.07 -6.69 -12.09
N ARG A 66 -11.04 -7.53 -11.98
CA ARG A 66 -11.05 -8.70 -11.08
C ARG A 66 -11.12 -8.31 -9.62
N ILE A 67 -10.50 -7.19 -9.21
CA ILE A 67 -10.59 -6.65 -7.85
C ILE A 67 -12.00 -6.11 -7.62
N THR A 68 -12.50 -5.26 -8.51
CA THR A 68 -13.83 -4.62 -8.42
C THR A 68 -14.97 -5.64 -8.33
N ALA A 69 -14.84 -6.78 -9.02
CA ALA A 69 -15.82 -7.85 -9.01
C ALA A 69 -15.95 -8.58 -7.65
N GLU A 70 -14.99 -8.43 -6.73
CA GLU A 70 -15.07 -9.07 -5.42
C GLU A 70 -16.06 -8.37 -4.50
N THR A 71 -16.74 -9.18 -3.68
CA THR A 71 -17.78 -8.71 -2.76
C THR A 71 -17.19 -8.21 -1.43
N THR A 72 -16.11 -8.84 -0.96
CA THR A 72 -15.53 -8.54 0.35
C THR A 72 -14.23 -7.75 0.22
N GLU A 73 -13.95 -6.88 1.19
CA GLU A 73 -12.68 -6.15 1.27
C GLU A 73 -11.49 -7.09 1.40
N GLN A 74 -11.67 -8.22 2.09
CA GLN A 74 -10.62 -9.22 2.23
C GLN A 74 -10.25 -9.86 0.90
N ASP A 75 -11.24 -10.21 0.08
CA ASP A 75 -11.00 -10.80 -1.24
C ASP A 75 -10.45 -9.77 -2.24
N ARG A 76 -10.93 -8.52 -2.17
CA ARG A 76 -10.35 -7.39 -2.92
C ARG A 76 -8.88 -7.19 -2.59
N MET A 77 -8.55 -7.04 -1.32
CA MET A 77 -7.16 -6.82 -0.89
C MET A 77 -6.27 -8.03 -1.23
N ARG A 78 -6.79 -9.25 -1.12
CA ARG A 78 -6.05 -10.46 -1.56
C ARG A 78 -5.74 -10.41 -3.05
N LYS A 79 -6.70 -10.07 -3.90
CA LYS A 79 -6.47 -9.95 -5.34
C LYS A 79 -5.52 -8.80 -5.68
N LEU A 80 -5.67 -7.66 -5.01
CA LEU A 80 -4.79 -6.51 -5.16
C LEU A 80 -3.34 -6.89 -4.85
N LEU A 81 -3.08 -7.49 -3.69
CA LEU A 81 -1.73 -7.90 -3.32
C LEU A 81 -1.15 -8.95 -4.30
N LYS A 82 -1.97 -9.85 -4.84
CA LYS A 82 -1.55 -10.81 -5.86
C LYS A 82 -1.18 -10.14 -7.19
N ALA A 83 -1.82 -9.01 -7.53
CA ALA A 83 -1.53 -8.27 -8.75
C ALA A 83 -0.26 -7.40 -8.61
N VAL A 84 -0.05 -6.76 -7.46
CA VAL A 84 1.05 -5.79 -7.27
C VAL A 84 2.40 -6.44 -6.99
N ILE A 85 2.46 -7.49 -6.17
CA ILE A 85 3.75 -8.05 -5.72
C ILE A 85 4.63 -8.54 -6.89
N PRO A 86 4.11 -9.26 -7.89
CA PRO A 86 4.94 -9.73 -9.02
C PRO A 86 5.47 -8.62 -9.93
N LYS A 87 4.92 -7.40 -9.85
CA LYS A 87 5.27 -6.28 -10.75
C LYS A 87 6.47 -5.45 -10.27
N GLY A 88 7.01 -5.76 -9.10
CA GLY A 88 8.29 -5.21 -8.63
C GLY A 88 8.22 -3.92 -7.81
N PRO A 89 9.38 -3.28 -7.56
CA PRO A 89 9.53 -2.23 -6.56
C PRO A 89 8.70 -0.97 -6.80
N GLU A 90 8.54 -0.56 -8.06
CA GLU A 90 7.75 0.63 -8.40
C GLU A 90 6.28 0.46 -8.02
N VAL A 91 5.67 -0.66 -8.45
CA VAL A 91 4.26 -0.95 -8.18
C VAL A 91 4.01 -1.26 -6.72
N THR A 92 4.91 -2.00 -6.06
CA THR A 92 4.78 -2.28 -4.62
C THR A 92 4.97 -1.02 -3.78
N GLY A 93 5.87 -0.10 -4.17
CA GLY A 93 6.03 1.21 -3.55
C GLY A 93 4.78 2.09 -3.70
N ALA A 94 4.19 2.12 -4.90
CA ALA A 94 2.92 2.82 -5.13
C ALA A 94 1.78 2.22 -4.28
N CYS A 95 1.74 0.89 -4.14
CA CYS A 95 0.75 0.21 -3.29
C CYS A 95 0.93 0.57 -1.81
N LEU A 96 2.17 0.59 -1.32
CA LEU A 96 2.44 1.00 0.06
C LEU A 96 2.07 2.47 0.29
N LYS A 97 2.33 3.34 -0.69
CA LYS A 97 1.87 4.75 -0.64
C LYS A 97 0.36 4.85 -0.47
N ALA A 98 -0.39 4.19 -1.33
CA ALA A 98 -1.86 4.22 -1.28
C ALA A 98 -2.39 3.59 0.03
N LEU A 99 -1.72 2.56 0.56
CA LEU A 99 -2.02 2.04 1.89
C LEU A 99 -1.79 3.08 3.00
N VAL A 100 -0.72 3.88 2.94
CA VAL A 100 -0.51 4.97 3.91
C VAL A 100 -1.60 6.04 3.77
N GLU A 101 -2.00 6.37 2.54
CA GLU A 101 -3.02 7.39 2.26
C GLU A 101 -4.41 6.97 2.77
N HIS A 102 -4.84 5.73 2.52
CA HIS A 102 -6.20 5.26 2.85
C HIS A 102 -6.30 4.46 4.15
N GLU A 103 -5.18 3.94 4.66
CA GLU A 103 -5.12 3.00 5.79
C GLU A 103 -3.97 3.34 6.75
N ASN A 104 -3.63 4.63 6.91
CA ASN A 104 -2.50 5.11 7.72
C ASN A 104 -2.41 4.42 9.10
N HIS A 105 -3.55 4.30 9.80
CA HIS A 105 -3.63 3.69 11.11
C HIS A 105 -3.19 2.21 11.10
N LEU A 106 -3.54 1.47 10.06
CA LEU A 106 -3.16 0.08 9.88
C LEU A 106 -1.67 -0.02 9.55
N VAL A 107 -1.16 0.78 8.62
CA VAL A 107 0.27 0.76 8.26
C VAL A 107 1.14 1.08 9.47
N LYS A 108 0.75 2.09 10.26
CA LYS A 108 1.41 2.45 11.52
C LYS A 108 1.40 1.30 12.53
N ASP A 109 0.25 0.67 12.75
CA ASP A 109 0.15 -0.47 13.67
C ASP A 109 1.02 -1.66 13.22
N LEU A 110 1.09 -1.91 11.91
CA LEU A 110 1.89 -2.99 11.34
C LEU A 110 3.40 -2.72 11.41
N SER A 111 3.83 -1.46 11.30
CA SER A 111 5.23 -1.07 11.41
C SER A 111 5.74 -1.08 12.86
N GLU A 112 4.88 -0.72 13.82
CA GLU A 112 5.20 -0.71 15.25
C GLU A 112 5.07 -2.10 15.88
N SER A 113 4.24 -2.97 15.30
CA SER A 113 4.13 -4.38 15.69
C SER A 113 5.41 -5.14 15.31
N ARG A 114 6.39 -5.16 16.23
CA ARG A 114 7.58 -6.03 16.16
C ARG A 114 7.14 -7.51 16.23
N THR A 115 6.67 -8.04 15.11
CA THR A 115 6.52 -9.48 14.83
C THR A 115 7.83 -10.03 14.32
#